data_AF-A0AAF5RY45-F1
#
_entry.id   AF-A0AAF5RY45-F1
#
_cell.length_a   1.000
_cell.length_b   1.000
_cell.length_c   1.000
_cell.angle_alpha   90.00
_cell.angle_beta   90.00
_cell.angle_gamma   90.00
#
_symmetry.space_group_name_H-M   'P 1'
#
loop_
_entity.id
_entity.type
_entity.pdbx_description
1 polymer ?
#
loop_
_entity_poly.entity_id
_entity_poly.type
_entity_poly.pdbx_seq_one_letter_code
_entity_poly.pdbx_strand_id
1 'polypeptide(L)'
;MNLSTYIIIFICIGFIFGTKEIPKKGIKGVINSKHLRKEIPTPKRGKKCKDKWKNCSQMMLYGDCFRFPHYAIRFCAKSCRKCK
;
A
#
# COMPACT_ATOMS: atom_id res chain seq x y z
N MET A 1 18.31 40.33 16.43
CA MET A 1 18.48 39.12 15.59
C MET A 1 17.62 39.29 14.35
N ASN A 2 18.24 39.47 13.18
CA ASN A 2 17.55 39.84 11.95
C ASN A 2 17.03 38.60 11.22
N LEU A 3 15.93 38.71 10.49
CA LEU A 3 15.39 37.60 9.67
C LEU A 3 16.46 37.00 8.75
N SER A 4 17.34 37.86 8.21
CA SER A 4 18.49 37.44 7.40
C SER A 4 19.47 36.53 8.15
N THR A 5 19.72 36.78 9.44
CA THR A 5 20.61 35.91 10.24
C THR A 5 20.04 34.51 10.46
N TYR A 6 18.71 34.37 10.61
CA TYR A 6 18.08 33.04 10.73
C TYR A 6 18.16 32.23 9.44
N ILE A 7 17.92 32.87 8.28
CA ILE A 7 17.96 32.22 6.98
C ILE A 7 19.36 31.63 6.71
N ILE A 8 20.41 32.39 7.03
CA ILE A 8 21.80 31.93 6.87
C ILE A 8 22.08 30.72 7.77
N ILE A 9 21.64 30.73 9.02
CA ILE A 9 21.81 29.61 9.95
C ILE A 9 21.13 28.34 9.43
N PHE A 10 19.89 28.44 8.93
CA PHE A 10 19.17 27.28 8.37
C PHE A 10 19.87 26.71 7.13
N ILE A 11 20.41 27.55 6.25
CA ILE A 11 21.15 27.11 5.06
C ILE A 11 22.46 26.43 5.47
N CYS A 12 23.22 27.01 6.40
CA CYS A 12 24.47 26.44 6.91
C CYS A 12 24.24 25.09 7.61
N ILE A 13 23.20 24.98 8.44
CA ILE A 13 22.82 23.73 9.09
C ILE A 13 22.39 22.70 8.03
N GLY A 14 21.51 23.09 7.10
CA GLY A 14 21.02 22.20 6.04
C GLY A 14 22.11 21.64 5.12
N PHE A 15 23.15 22.43 4.84
CA PHE A 15 24.30 21.98 4.03
C PHE A 15 25.23 21.02 4.78
N ILE A 16 25.39 21.17 6.11
CA ILE A 16 26.18 20.25 6.94
C ILE A 16 25.45 18.90 7.07
N PHE A 17 24.13 18.90 7.19
CA PHE A 17 23.30 17.69 7.23
C PHE A 17 22.96 17.15 5.82
N GLY A 18 23.94 17.20 4.92
CA GLY A 18 23.87 16.69 3.55
C GLY A 18 23.13 15.35 3.44
N THR A 19 22.34 15.22 2.36
CA THR A 19 21.43 14.11 2.07
C THR A 19 22.12 12.76 2.27
N LYS A 20 21.90 12.18 3.44
CA LYS A 20 22.35 10.82 3.75
C LYS A 20 21.51 9.87 2.91
N GLU A 21 22.07 9.42 1.78
CA GLU A 21 21.42 8.39 0.97
C GLU A 21 21.21 7.15 1.84
N ILE A 22 19.96 6.76 2.01
CA ILE A 22 19.59 5.56 2.75
C ILE A 22 19.95 4.36 1.86
N PRO A 23 20.94 3.52 2.23
CA PRO A 23 21.24 2.33 1.44
C PRO A 23 20.04 1.38 1.47
N LYS A 24 19.40 1.19 0.31
CA LYS A 24 18.37 0.15 0.13
C LYS A 24 19.04 -1.23 0.23
N LYS A 25 19.18 -1.73 1.45
CA LYS A 25 19.57 -3.12 1.71
C LYS A 25 18.39 -4.01 1.30
N GLY A 26 18.45 -4.53 0.08
CA GLY A 26 17.50 -5.52 -0.43
C GLY A 26 17.54 -6.77 0.45
N ILE A 27 16.48 -6.98 1.22
CA ILE A 27 16.24 -8.23 1.96
C ILE A 27 15.96 -9.32 0.92
N LYS A 28 16.99 -10.09 0.54
CA LYS A 28 16.81 -11.41 -0.06
C LYS A 28 16.50 -12.39 1.07
N GLY A 29 15.26 -12.34 1.55
CA GLY A 29 14.71 -13.27 2.54
C GLY A 29 13.90 -14.35 1.83
N VAL A 30 14.45 -15.56 1.80
CA VAL A 30 13.73 -16.79 1.47
C VAL A 30 12.62 -16.97 2.51
N ILE A 31 11.40 -16.56 2.19
CA ILE A 31 10.21 -17.05 2.89
C ILE A 31 9.62 -18.20 2.10
N ASN A 32 10.03 -19.42 2.45
CA ASN A 32 9.25 -20.62 2.14
C ASN A 32 8.02 -20.64 3.08
N SER A 33 7.09 -19.72 2.85
CA SER A 33 5.85 -19.62 3.63
C SER A 33 4.83 -20.65 3.16
N LYS A 34 5.07 -21.92 3.48
CA LYS A 34 4.03 -22.96 3.41
C LYS A 34 3.11 -23.01 4.63
N HIS A 35 3.22 -22.08 5.60
CA HIS A 35 2.42 -22.20 6.82
C HIS A 35 1.97 -20.90 7.53
N LEU A 36 1.66 -19.84 6.76
CA LEU A 36 0.65 -18.86 7.21
C LEU A 36 -0.03 -18.17 6.01
N ARG A 37 -0.33 -18.92 4.96
CA ARG A 37 -1.34 -18.50 3.99
C ARG A 37 -2.67 -19.07 4.47
N LYS A 38 -3.26 -18.49 5.52
CA LYS A 38 -4.70 -18.66 5.74
C LYS A 38 -5.32 -18.18 4.44
N GLU A 39 -5.85 -19.12 3.66
CA GLU A 39 -6.24 -18.89 2.28
C GLU A 39 -6.98 -17.54 2.21
N ILE A 40 -6.36 -16.54 1.56
CA ILE A 40 -7.16 -15.57 0.83
C ILE A 40 -8.03 -16.47 -0.03
N PRO A 41 -9.36 -16.48 0.12
CA PRO A 41 -10.19 -17.31 -0.72
C PRO A 41 -9.94 -16.80 -2.14
N THR A 42 -9.02 -17.46 -2.83
CA THR A 42 -8.79 -17.28 -4.25
C THR A 42 -10.15 -17.54 -4.85
N PRO A 43 -10.72 -16.59 -5.61
CA PRO A 43 -12.01 -16.84 -6.23
C PRO A 43 -11.88 -18.14 -7.00
N LYS A 44 -12.55 -19.20 -6.51
CA LYS A 44 -12.59 -20.50 -7.16
C LYS A 44 -12.91 -20.20 -8.63
N ARG A 45 -11.98 -20.54 -9.53
CA ARG A 45 -12.16 -20.44 -10.98
C ARG A 45 -13.49 -21.11 -11.31
N GLY A 46 -14.54 -20.32 -11.53
CA GLY A 46 -15.92 -20.81 -11.66
C GLY A 46 -17.01 -20.01 -10.93
N LYS A 47 -16.68 -19.18 -9.92
CA LYS A 47 -17.68 -18.21 -9.39
C LYS A 47 -17.66 -16.96 -10.27
N LYS A 48 -18.80 -16.62 -10.88
CA LYS A 48 -19.02 -15.38 -11.66
C LYS A 48 -18.35 -14.21 -10.92
N CYS A 49 -17.32 -13.63 -11.52
CA CYS A 49 -16.66 -12.44 -11.00
C CYS A 49 -17.68 -11.30 -11.04
N LYS A 50 -18.26 -10.98 -9.89
CA LYS A 50 -19.19 -9.88 -9.77
C LYS A 50 -19.08 -9.24 -8.42
N ASP A 51 -19.38 -7.95 -8.40
CA ASP A 51 -19.62 -7.23 -7.17
C ASP A 51 -20.94 -7.74 -6.56
N LYS A 52 -20.89 -8.03 -5.28
CA LYS A 52 -22.02 -8.52 -4.47
C LYS A 52 -22.63 -7.41 -3.62
N TRP A 53 -21.90 -6.31 -3.42
CA TRP A 53 -22.36 -5.16 -2.65
C TRP A 53 -22.64 -3.99 -3.60
N LYS A 54 -23.70 -3.24 -3.31
CA LYS A 54 -24.07 -2.01 -4.04
C LYS A 54 -23.01 -0.89 -3.93
N ASN A 55 -22.24 -0.83 -2.86
CA ASN A 55 -21.34 0.27 -2.53
C ASN A 55 -19.87 -0.06 -2.88
N CYS A 56 -19.65 -1.01 -3.80
CA CYS A 56 -18.29 -1.39 -4.20
C CYS A 56 -17.50 -0.24 -4.83
N SER A 57 -18.18 0.71 -5.49
CA SER A 57 -17.56 1.94 -5.98
C SER A 57 -17.02 2.81 -4.84
N GLN A 58 -17.76 2.95 -3.75
CA GLN A 58 -17.30 3.69 -2.56
C GLN A 58 -16.12 2.99 -1.89
N MET A 59 -16.17 1.65 -1.74
CA MET A 59 -15.03 0.88 -1.21
C MET A 59 -13.76 1.07 -2.05
N MET A 60 -13.90 1.13 -3.38
CA MET A 60 -12.77 1.41 -4.26
C MET A 60 -12.22 2.82 -4.00
N LEU A 61 -13.09 3.82 -3.85
CA LEU A 61 -12.70 5.21 -3.56
C LEU A 61 -12.01 5.36 -2.19
N TYR A 62 -12.49 4.66 -1.16
CA TYR A 62 -11.88 4.67 0.17
C TYR A 62 -10.59 3.84 0.26
N GLY A 63 -10.22 3.11 -0.79
CA GLY A 63 -9.02 2.28 -0.81
C GLY A 63 -9.14 0.97 -0.02
N ASP A 64 -10.37 0.49 0.22
CA ASP A 64 -10.62 -0.74 0.98
C ASP A 64 -10.08 -1.99 0.28
N CYS A 65 -9.88 -1.93 -1.03
CA CYS A 65 -9.18 -2.96 -1.79
C CYS A 65 -7.75 -3.22 -1.27
N PHE A 66 -7.10 -2.21 -0.66
CA PHE A 66 -5.76 -2.28 -0.07
C PHE A 66 -5.80 -2.40 1.44
N ARG A 67 -6.72 -1.67 2.09
CA ARG A 67 -6.87 -1.67 3.55
C ARG A 67 -7.46 -2.98 4.08
N PHE A 68 -8.44 -3.54 3.37
CA PHE A 68 -9.17 -4.75 3.75
C PHE A 68 -9.29 -5.73 2.57
N PRO A 69 -8.18 -6.26 2.04
CA PRO A 69 -8.15 -7.00 0.78
C PRO A 69 -9.02 -8.27 0.84
N HIS A 70 -9.04 -8.98 1.97
CA HIS A 70 -9.88 -10.17 2.15
C HIS A 70 -11.37 -9.87 2.01
N TYR A 71 -11.82 -8.76 2.61
CA TYR A 71 -13.21 -8.33 2.54
C TYR A 71 -13.55 -7.85 1.13
N ALA A 72 -12.70 -6.97 0.58
CA ALA A 72 -12.91 -6.37 -0.72
C ALA A 72 -12.91 -7.41 -1.85
N ILE A 73 -12.06 -8.44 -1.80
CA ILE A 73 -12.08 -9.56 -2.76
C ILE A 73 -13.37 -10.39 -2.63
N ARG A 74 -13.90 -10.57 -1.41
CA ARG A 74 -15.08 -11.41 -1.18
C ARG A 74 -16.36 -10.76 -1.71
N PHE A 75 -16.46 -9.44 -1.61
CA PHE A 75 -17.67 -8.67 -1.91
C PHE A 75 -17.56 -7.82 -3.17
N CYS A 76 -16.40 -7.25 -3.46
CA CYS A 76 -16.19 -6.24 -4.50
C CYS A 76 -15.04 -6.64 -5.45
N ALA A 77 -15.00 -7.92 -5.83
CA ALA A 77 -13.91 -8.48 -6.61
C ALA A 77 -13.71 -7.78 -7.98
N LYS A 78 -14.80 -7.36 -8.61
CA LYS A 78 -14.77 -6.71 -9.93
C LYS A 78 -14.34 -5.26 -9.77
N SER A 79 -14.93 -4.53 -8.83
CA SER A 79 -14.53 -3.14 -8.52
C SER A 79 -13.06 -3.03 -8.10
N CYS A 80 -12.57 -3.99 -7.30
CA CYS A 80 -11.15 -4.06 -6.94
C CYS A 80 -10.22 -4.63 -8.04
N ARG A 81 -10.74 -4.85 -9.25
CA ARG A 81 -10.00 -5.35 -10.43
C ARG A 81 -9.26 -6.67 -10.15
N LYS A 82 -9.85 -7.55 -9.34
CA LYS A 82 -9.28 -8.85 -8.99
C LYS A 82 -9.72 -9.97 -9.93
N CYS A 83 -10.70 -9.70 -10.78
CA CYS A 83 -11.15 -10.59 -11.85
C CYS A 83 -11.86 -9.79 -12.95
N LYS A 84 -12.00 -10.40 -14.13
CA LYS A 84 -12.68 -9.83 -15.31
C LYS A 84 -14.03 -10.49 -15.51
#